data_AF-A0A5C8SXN9-F1
#
_entry.id   AF-A0A5C8SXN9-F1
#
_cell.length_a   1.000
_cell.length_b   1.000
_cell.length_c   1.000
_cell.angle_alpha   90.00
_cell.angle_beta   90.00
_cell.angle_gamma   90.00
#
_symmetry.space_group_name_H-M   'P 1'
#
loop_
_entity.id
_entity.type
_entity.pdbx_description
1 polymer ?
#
loop_
_entity_poly.entity_id
_entity_poly.type
_entity_poly.pdbx_seq_one_letter_code
_entity_poly.pdbx_strand_id
1 'polypeptide(L)'
;MRGPAPVMSWSPGDLRTPLDDTVMRLERLYGERDPHLLAALTESNRLDAMLPKGPAGGGPGRSYATLAAAAGRVLARPEGPRIATLALDGWDTHAAEGPASGRLAHLLKALDDALAALKAELGPAWGETVVAVATEFGRTAHPNGTDGTDHGTAAAAFLAGGAVA
;
A
#
# COMPACT_ATOMS: atom_id res chain seq x y z
N MET A 1 2.85 -3.48 11.42
CA MET A 1 2.25 -2.89 12.63
C MET A 1 2.31 -3.88 13.78
N ARG A 2 2.44 -3.42 15.03
CA ARG A 2 2.40 -4.26 16.24
C ARG A 2 1.44 -3.64 17.24
N GLY A 3 0.63 -4.45 17.91
CA GLY A 3 -0.33 -3.99 18.90
C GLY A 3 -1.36 -5.07 19.23
N PRO A 4 -2.26 -4.81 20.19
CA PRO A 4 -3.31 -5.75 20.57
C PRO A 4 -4.45 -5.84 19.54
N ALA A 5 -4.55 -4.87 18.63
CA ALA A 5 -5.52 -4.90 17.55
C ALA A 5 -5.11 -5.94 16.49
N PRO A 6 -6.07 -6.67 15.89
CA PRO A 6 -5.80 -7.55 14.76
C PRO A 6 -5.11 -6.78 13.62
N VAL A 7 -4.08 -7.40 13.03
CA VAL A 7 -3.36 -6.85 11.87
C VAL A 7 -3.50 -7.83 10.72
N MET A 8 -3.95 -7.30 9.59
CA MET A 8 -4.00 -8.03 8.32
C MET A 8 -2.99 -7.42 7.34
N SER A 9 -2.46 -8.25 6.45
CA SER A 9 -1.56 -7.84 5.39
C SER A 9 -2.07 -8.38 4.07
N TRP A 10 -2.03 -7.55 3.04
CA TRP A 10 -2.33 -7.94 1.68
C TRP A 10 -1.32 -7.33 0.73
N SER A 11 -0.99 -8.09 -0.30
CA SER A 11 -0.15 -7.64 -1.38
C SER A 11 -0.84 -8.01 -2.68
N PRO A 12 -0.84 -7.11 -3.68
CA PRO A 12 -1.18 -7.49 -5.02
C PRO A 12 -0.22 -8.59 -5.49
N GLY A 13 -0.76 -9.70 -5.96
CA GLY A 13 0.02 -10.84 -6.42
C GLY A 13 -0.14 -11.06 -7.92
N ASP A 14 0.96 -11.39 -8.59
CA ASP A 14 0.95 -11.95 -9.95
C ASP A 14 0.89 -13.48 -9.93
N LEU A 15 0.71 -14.07 -8.74
CA LEU A 15 0.59 -15.50 -8.56
C LEU A 15 -0.75 -15.98 -9.10
N ARG A 16 -0.76 -17.18 -9.69
CA ARG A 16 -1.99 -17.83 -10.11
C ARG A 16 -2.90 -18.02 -8.90
N THR A 17 -4.16 -17.66 -9.05
CA THR A 17 -5.20 -17.97 -8.07
C THR A 17 -5.18 -19.48 -7.77
N PRO A 18 -5.07 -19.90 -6.49
CA PRO A 18 -5.13 -21.30 -6.13
C PRO A 18 -6.46 -21.93 -6.56
N LEU A 19 -6.45 -23.23 -6.82
CA LEU A 19 -7.69 -24.00 -6.99
C LEU A 19 -8.42 -24.10 -5.65
N ASP A 20 -9.76 -24.12 -5.69
CA ASP A 20 -10.59 -24.22 -4.47
C ASP A 20 -10.25 -25.45 -3.63
N ASP A 21 -9.99 -26.62 -4.25
CA ASP A 21 -9.56 -27.84 -3.55
C ASP A 21 -8.24 -27.64 -2.78
N THR A 22 -7.31 -26.85 -3.33
CA THR A 22 -6.06 -26.54 -2.65
C THR A 22 -6.32 -25.72 -1.39
N VAL A 23 -7.18 -24.70 -1.47
CA VAL A 23 -7.54 -23.88 -0.31
C VAL A 23 -8.22 -24.73 0.76
N MET A 24 -9.19 -25.56 0.38
CA MET A 24 -9.89 -26.47 1.32
C MET A 24 -8.94 -27.44 2.02
N ARG A 25 -7.95 -28.00 1.29
CA ARG A 25 -6.95 -28.89 1.88
C ARG A 25 -6.04 -28.17 2.86
N LEU A 26 -5.65 -26.94 2.57
CA LEU A 26 -4.85 -26.11 3.47
C LEU A 26 -5.63 -25.74 4.72
N GLU A 27 -6.91 -25.35 4.59
CA GLU A 27 -7.76 -25.07 5.74
C GLU A 27 -7.88 -26.27 6.67
N ARG A 28 -8.08 -27.48 6.12
CA ARG A 28 -8.11 -28.71 6.92
C ARG A 28 -6.76 -29.00 7.57
N LEU A 29 -5.66 -28.92 6.81
CA LEU A 29 -4.32 -29.18 7.33
C LEU A 29 -3.96 -28.22 8.47
N TYR A 30 -4.21 -26.92 8.30
CA TYR A 30 -3.95 -25.93 9.33
C TYR A 30 -4.91 -26.09 10.51
N GLY A 31 -6.19 -26.41 10.28
CA GLY A 31 -7.13 -26.71 11.37
C GLY A 31 -6.71 -27.90 12.24
N GLU A 32 -6.04 -28.90 11.68
CA GLU A 32 -5.54 -30.05 12.42
C GLU A 32 -4.16 -29.82 13.09
N ARG A 33 -3.36 -28.87 12.60
CA ARG A 33 -1.92 -28.82 12.91
C ARG A 33 -1.42 -27.45 13.40
N ASP A 34 -2.04 -26.36 12.98
CA ASP A 34 -1.55 -25.01 13.25
C ASP A 34 -2.70 -23.97 13.25
N PRO A 35 -3.24 -23.63 14.43
CA PRO A 35 -4.33 -22.66 14.53
C PRO A 35 -3.89 -21.23 14.14
N HIS A 36 -2.59 -20.89 14.20
CA HIS A 36 -2.09 -19.59 13.80
C HIS A 36 -2.10 -19.44 12.28
N LEU A 37 -1.64 -20.47 11.56
CA LEU A 37 -1.71 -20.49 10.10
C LEU A 37 -3.14 -20.56 9.60
N LEU A 38 -4.03 -21.28 10.29
CA LEU A 38 -5.45 -21.28 9.96
C LEU A 38 -6.03 -19.87 10.07
N ALA A 39 -5.78 -19.18 11.18
CA ALA A 39 -6.25 -17.80 11.38
C ALA A 39 -5.73 -16.85 10.29
N ALA A 40 -4.44 -16.95 9.94
CA ALA A 40 -3.85 -16.14 8.87
C ALA A 40 -4.49 -16.42 7.50
N LEU A 41 -4.74 -17.69 7.16
CA LEU A 41 -5.39 -18.09 5.91
C LEU A 41 -6.85 -17.60 5.86
N THR A 42 -7.61 -17.77 6.94
CA THR A 42 -8.99 -17.28 7.02
C THR A 42 -9.05 -15.77 6.84
N GLU A 43 -8.13 -15.03 7.46
CA GLU A 43 -8.09 -13.58 7.32
C GLU A 43 -7.68 -13.14 5.91
N SER A 44 -6.70 -13.82 5.30
CA SER A 44 -6.32 -13.58 3.91
C SER A 44 -7.50 -13.80 2.96
N ASN A 45 -8.24 -14.90 3.13
CA ASN A 45 -9.42 -15.21 2.33
C ASN A 45 -10.53 -14.16 2.50
N ARG A 46 -10.71 -13.66 3.73
CA ARG A 46 -11.67 -12.57 4.03
C ARG A 46 -11.29 -11.28 3.30
N LEU A 47 -10.00 -10.91 3.32
CA LEU A 47 -9.49 -9.71 2.67
C LEU A 47 -9.56 -9.83 1.14
N ASP A 48 -9.21 -10.98 0.58
CA ASP A 48 -9.33 -11.24 -0.86
C ASP A 48 -10.79 -11.18 -1.33
N ALA A 49 -11.76 -11.56 -0.51
CA ALA A 49 -13.18 -11.41 -0.82
C ALA A 49 -13.64 -9.93 -0.84
N MET A 50 -12.90 -9.03 -0.20
CA MET A 50 -13.18 -7.59 -0.20
C MET A 50 -12.55 -6.86 -1.39
N LEU A 51 -11.61 -7.49 -2.08
CA LEU A 51 -10.78 -6.87 -3.11
C LEU A 51 -11.08 -7.47 -4.50
N PRO A 52 -10.98 -6.67 -5.57
CA PRO A 52 -11.19 -7.18 -6.93
C PRO A 52 -10.09 -8.20 -7.28
N LYS A 53 -10.51 -9.33 -7.87
CA LYS A 53 -9.58 -10.32 -8.41
C LYS A 53 -9.05 -9.85 -9.76
N GLY A 54 -7.75 -9.66 -9.89
CA GLY A 54 -7.10 -9.29 -11.14
C GLY A 54 -5.61 -8.98 -10.97
N PRO A 55 -4.83 -9.01 -12.06
CA PRO A 55 -3.40 -8.70 -11.99
C PRO A 55 -3.21 -7.26 -11.55
N ALA A 56 -2.28 -7.03 -10.63
CA ALA A 56 -1.79 -5.70 -10.40
C ALA A 56 -0.87 -5.34 -11.56
N GLY A 57 -1.32 -4.45 -12.43
CA GLY A 57 -0.54 -4.07 -13.61
C GLY A 57 0.89 -3.66 -13.25
N GLY A 58 1.85 -3.98 -14.11
CA GLY A 58 3.27 -3.71 -13.87
C GLY A 58 3.65 -2.22 -13.80
N GLY A 59 4.64 -1.91 -12.96
CA GLY A 59 5.27 -0.60 -12.79
C GLY A 59 4.88 0.12 -11.49
N PRO A 60 5.76 0.97 -10.91
CA PRO A 60 5.51 1.63 -9.61
C PRO A 60 4.22 2.46 -9.58
N GLY A 61 3.95 3.24 -10.64
CA GLY A 61 2.74 4.07 -10.72
C GLY A 61 1.43 3.29 -10.73
N ARG A 62 1.38 2.17 -11.48
CA ARG A 62 0.22 1.26 -11.48
C ARG A 62 0.11 0.50 -10.16
N SER A 63 1.24 0.14 -9.56
CA SER A 63 1.28 -0.54 -8.25
C SER A 63 0.77 0.36 -7.12
N TYR A 64 1.23 1.62 -7.02
CA TYR A 64 0.82 2.55 -5.96
C TYR A 64 -0.67 2.85 -6.01
N ALA A 65 -1.19 3.20 -7.19
CA ALA A 65 -2.62 3.46 -7.36
C ALA A 65 -3.47 2.22 -7.07
N THR A 66 -3.00 1.02 -7.46
CA THR A 66 -3.70 -0.24 -7.15
C THR A 66 -3.74 -0.50 -5.64
N LEU A 67 -2.63 -0.32 -4.94
CA LEU A 67 -2.52 -0.47 -3.48
C LEU A 67 -3.45 0.53 -2.77
N ALA A 68 -3.40 1.80 -3.16
CA ALA A 68 -4.21 2.86 -2.57
C ALA A 68 -5.71 2.66 -2.84
N ALA A 69 -6.08 2.22 -4.04
CA ALA A 69 -7.45 1.87 -4.37
C ALA A 69 -7.97 0.68 -3.54
N ALA A 70 -7.14 -0.36 -3.38
CA ALA A 70 -7.46 -1.51 -2.54
C ALA A 70 -7.68 -1.09 -1.08
N ALA A 71 -6.79 -0.25 -0.53
CA ALA A 71 -6.95 0.31 0.80
C ALA A 71 -8.24 1.12 0.94
N GLY A 72 -8.55 1.99 -0.03
CA GLY A 72 -9.79 2.79 -0.02
C GLY A 72 -11.05 1.92 0.01
N ARG A 73 -11.12 0.88 -0.83
CA ARG A 73 -12.25 -0.07 -0.84
C ARG A 73 -12.44 -0.77 0.48
N VAL A 74 -11.35 -1.19 1.13
CA VAL A 74 -11.41 -1.93 2.39
C VAL A 74 -11.76 -0.99 3.55
N LEU A 75 -11.18 0.22 3.59
CA LEU A 75 -11.45 1.25 4.60
C LEU A 75 -12.89 1.81 4.52
N ALA A 76 -13.48 1.88 3.32
CA ALA A 76 -14.83 2.41 3.12
C ALA A 76 -15.94 1.50 3.66
N ARG A 77 -15.64 0.23 3.98
CA ARG A 77 -16.64 -0.73 4.44
C ARG A 77 -16.97 -0.50 5.91
N PRO A 78 -18.25 -0.59 6.33
CA PRO A 78 -18.64 -0.47 7.75
C PRO A 78 -17.92 -1.47 8.66
N GLU A 79 -17.67 -2.68 8.17
CA GLU A 79 -16.93 -3.75 8.84
C GLU A 79 -15.42 -3.78 8.51
N GLY A 80 -14.95 -2.75 7.79
CA GLY A 80 -13.55 -2.60 7.39
C GLY A 80 -12.65 -2.13 8.54
N PRO A 81 -11.32 -2.23 8.35
CA PRO A 81 -10.36 -1.68 9.28
C PRO A 81 -10.48 -0.15 9.37
N ARG A 82 -10.02 0.41 10.49
CA ARG A 82 -10.01 1.88 10.70
C ARG A 82 -8.70 2.55 10.29
N ILE A 83 -7.64 1.76 10.10
CA ILE A 83 -6.30 2.24 9.75
C ILE A 83 -5.73 1.30 8.69
N ALA A 84 -5.16 1.87 7.62
CA ALA A 84 -4.36 1.16 6.64
C ALA A 84 -2.99 1.82 6.54
N THR A 85 -1.95 1.00 6.32
CA THR A 85 -0.58 1.47 6.10
C THR A 85 -0.11 0.93 4.76
N LEU A 86 0.39 1.82 3.89
CA LEU A 86 0.89 1.48 2.57
C LEU A 86 2.40 1.75 2.54
N ALA A 87 3.18 0.77 2.10
CA ALA A 87 4.60 0.96 1.78
C ALA A 87 4.73 1.27 0.30
N LEU A 88 5.33 2.41 -0.02
CA LEU A 88 5.52 2.90 -1.38
C LEU A 88 7.02 2.98 -1.66
N ASP A 89 7.55 2.00 -2.38
CA ASP A 89 9.00 1.84 -2.54
C ASP A 89 9.57 2.54 -3.77
N GLY A 90 10.87 2.84 -3.75
CA GLY A 90 11.60 3.34 -4.93
C GLY A 90 12.17 4.75 -4.79
N TRP A 91 12.03 5.38 -3.62
CA TRP A 91 12.48 6.74 -3.34
C TRP A 91 14.00 6.88 -3.09
N ASP A 92 14.71 5.77 -2.88
CA ASP A 92 16.16 5.80 -2.70
C ASP A 92 16.90 5.95 -4.04
N THR A 93 17.17 7.19 -4.43
CA THR A 93 17.58 7.59 -5.78
C THR A 93 18.98 8.21 -5.80
N HIS A 94 20.00 7.38 -5.58
CA HIS A 94 21.40 7.86 -5.51
C HIS A 94 22.00 8.33 -6.84
N ALA A 95 21.41 8.00 -7.98
CA ALA A 95 21.90 8.41 -9.29
C ALA A 95 20.73 8.65 -10.25
N ALA A 96 20.92 9.59 -11.18
CA ALA A 96 19.94 9.94 -12.21
C ALA A 96 18.51 10.13 -11.64
N GLU A 97 18.40 10.86 -10.54
CA GLU A 97 17.16 11.04 -9.77
C GLU A 97 16.07 11.70 -10.62
N GLY A 98 16.45 12.67 -11.43
CA GLY A 98 15.58 13.27 -12.45
C GLY A 98 14.35 13.97 -11.86
N PRO A 99 14.52 15.12 -11.20
CA PRO A 99 13.45 15.82 -10.47
C PRO A 99 12.30 16.34 -11.35
N ALA A 100 12.58 16.69 -12.61
CA ALA A 100 11.57 17.26 -13.52
C ALA A 100 10.90 16.23 -14.44
N SER A 101 11.62 15.19 -14.86
CA SER A 101 11.16 14.25 -15.89
C SER A 101 11.69 12.82 -15.74
N GLY A 102 12.42 12.53 -14.66
CA GLY A 102 13.00 11.21 -14.42
C GLY A 102 12.29 10.45 -13.32
N ARG A 103 13.05 9.63 -12.60
CA ARG A 103 12.50 8.69 -11.62
C ARG A 103 11.72 9.40 -10.51
N LEU A 104 12.25 10.48 -9.95
CA LEU A 104 11.56 11.24 -8.91
C LEU A 104 10.25 11.82 -9.43
N ALA A 105 10.25 12.44 -10.62
CA ALA A 105 9.03 12.98 -11.22
C ALA A 105 7.95 11.90 -11.42
N HIS A 106 8.36 10.70 -11.88
CA HIS A 106 7.45 9.57 -12.02
C HIS A 106 6.90 9.05 -10.69
N LEU A 107 7.72 9.01 -9.63
CA LEU A 107 7.30 8.59 -8.28
C LEU A 107 6.35 9.62 -7.64
N LEU A 108 6.61 10.91 -7.83
CA LEU A 108 5.71 11.97 -7.38
C LEU A 108 4.35 11.88 -8.09
N LYS A 109 4.34 11.64 -9.40
CA LYS A 109 3.10 11.37 -10.14
C LYS A 109 2.40 10.09 -9.66
N ALA A 110 3.14 9.02 -9.39
CA ALA A 110 2.60 7.79 -8.84
C ALA A 110 1.93 8.01 -7.47
N LEU A 111 2.51 8.85 -6.62
CA LEU A 111 1.94 9.22 -5.33
C LEU A 111 0.66 10.06 -5.50
N ASP A 112 0.65 11.01 -6.42
CA ASP A 112 -0.54 11.79 -6.76
C ASP A 112 -1.69 10.90 -7.26
N ASP A 113 -1.40 10.02 -8.23
CA ASP A 113 -2.36 9.05 -8.77
C ASP A 113 -2.89 8.11 -7.66
N ALA A 114 -2.05 7.74 -6.69
CA ALA A 114 -2.45 6.94 -5.53
C ALA A 114 -3.38 7.67 -4.58
N LEU A 115 -3.10 8.94 -4.25
CA LEU A 115 -3.99 9.77 -3.43
C LEU A 115 -5.34 9.99 -4.12
N ALA A 116 -5.34 10.20 -5.43
CA ALA A 116 -6.56 10.30 -6.23
C ALA A 116 -7.37 9.00 -6.20
N ALA A 117 -6.72 7.85 -6.39
CA ALA A 117 -7.35 6.54 -6.33
C ALA A 117 -7.92 6.21 -4.94
N LEU A 118 -7.17 6.51 -3.86
CA LEU A 118 -7.63 6.35 -2.49
C LEU A 118 -8.89 7.17 -2.22
N LYS A 119 -8.88 8.46 -2.59
CA LYS A 119 -10.03 9.36 -2.44
C LYS A 119 -11.25 8.84 -3.21
N ALA A 120 -11.06 8.38 -4.44
CA ALA A 120 -12.15 7.85 -5.27
C ALA A 120 -12.80 6.63 -4.62
N GLU A 121 -12.01 5.68 -4.13
CA GLU A 121 -12.51 4.43 -3.54
C GLU A 121 -13.07 4.60 -2.12
N LEU A 122 -12.58 5.59 -1.35
CA LEU A 122 -13.17 5.95 -0.06
C LEU A 122 -14.58 6.56 -0.20
N GLY A 123 -14.85 7.23 -1.33
CA GLY A 123 -16.15 7.86 -1.58
C GLY A 123 -16.56 8.79 -0.43
N PRO A 124 -17.77 8.64 0.15
CA PRO A 124 -18.23 9.47 1.27
C PRO A 124 -17.31 9.43 2.50
N ALA A 125 -16.63 8.31 2.76
CA ALA A 125 -15.74 8.18 3.91
C ALA A 125 -14.50 9.11 3.82
N TRP A 126 -14.19 9.64 2.63
CA TRP A 126 -13.11 10.62 2.45
C TRP A 126 -13.28 11.84 3.36
N GLY A 127 -14.52 12.29 3.58
CA GLY A 127 -14.84 13.45 4.43
C GLY A 127 -14.40 13.28 5.88
N GLU A 128 -14.25 12.05 6.35
CA GLU A 128 -13.84 11.70 7.71
C GLU A 128 -12.42 11.10 7.76
N THR A 129 -11.70 11.12 6.64
CA THR A 129 -10.40 10.47 6.53
C THR A 129 -9.26 11.49 6.67
N VAL A 130 -8.25 11.13 7.47
CA VAL A 130 -6.93 11.76 7.49
C VAL A 130 -5.93 10.82 6.81
N VAL A 131 -5.15 11.34 5.89
CA VAL A 131 -4.05 10.65 5.22
C VAL A 131 -2.75 11.30 5.68
N ALA A 132 -1.86 10.50 6.28
CA ALA A 132 -0.51 10.93 6.62
C ALA A 132 0.48 10.28 5.65
N VAL A 133 1.25 11.10 4.95
CA VAL A 133 2.37 10.67 4.11
C VAL A 133 3.66 11.07 4.82
N ALA A 134 4.57 10.14 5.01
CA ALA A 134 5.85 10.37 5.68
C ALA A 134 6.95 9.53 5.01
N THR A 135 8.16 10.07 4.97
CA THR A 135 9.35 9.35 4.48
C THR A 135 10.12 8.73 5.65
N GLU A 136 10.73 7.57 5.41
CA GLU A 136 11.58 6.92 6.43
C GLU A 136 12.96 7.60 6.56
N PHE A 137 13.42 8.25 5.49
CA PHE A 137 14.67 9.02 5.43
C PHE A 137 14.48 10.35 4.70
N GLY A 138 15.46 11.23 4.87
CA GLY A 138 15.60 12.47 4.12
C GLY A 138 16.50 12.34 2.88
N ARG A 139 16.49 13.36 2.04
CA ARG A 139 17.45 13.53 0.93
C ARG A 139 18.29 14.78 1.16
N THR A 140 19.54 14.75 0.73
CA THR A 140 20.42 15.93 0.74
C THR A 140 19.85 17.03 -0.17
N ALA A 141 19.96 18.29 0.25
CA ALA A 141 19.47 19.42 -0.55
C ALA A 141 20.34 19.70 -1.79
N HIS A 142 21.63 19.33 -1.73
CA HIS A 142 22.57 19.48 -2.83
C HIS A 142 22.68 18.15 -3.60
N PRO A 143 22.69 18.16 -4.95
CA PRO A 143 22.90 16.95 -5.73
C PRO A 143 24.30 16.36 -5.51
N ASN A 144 24.43 15.04 -5.61
CA ASN A 144 25.71 14.34 -5.59
C ASN A 144 26.36 14.30 -7.00
N GLY A 145 27.51 13.65 -7.12
CA GLY A 145 28.28 13.57 -8.37
C GLY A 145 27.66 12.68 -9.47
N THR A 146 26.48 12.10 -9.23
CA THR A 146 25.83 11.14 -10.14
C THR A 146 24.42 11.56 -10.54
N ASP A 147 24.14 12.87 -10.52
CA ASP A 147 22.82 13.45 -10.83
C ASP A 147 21.69 12.90 -9.93
N GLY A 148 22.04 12.51 -8.70
CA GLY A 148 21.10 12.10 -7.67
C GLY A 148 21.33 12.87 -6.37
N THR A 149 20.81 12.33 -5.28
CA THR A 149 21.04 12.85 -3.92
C THR A 149 21.49 11.72 -3.00
N ASP A 150 22.15 12.07 -1.90
CA ASP A 150 22.46 11.13 -0.82
C ASP A 150 21.44 11.25 0.32
N HIS A 151 21.57 10.37 1.31
CA HIS A 151 20.71 10.37 2.50
C HIS A 151 20.91 11.65 3.29
N GLY A 152 19.82 12.37 3.53
CA GLY A 152 19.78 13.60 4.31
C GLY A 152 19.16 13.40 5.68
N THR A 153 19.42 14.33 6.59
CA THR A 153 18.88 14.29 7.97
C THR A 153 17.44 14.79 8.07
N ALA A 154 16.95 15.55 7.09
CA ALA A 154 15.61 16.11 7.07
C ALA A 154 14.64 15.23 6.27
N ALA A 155 13.66 14.63 6.94
CA ALA A 155 12.57 13.88 6.31
C ALA A 155 11.42 14.81 5.88
N ALA A 156 10.54 14.31 5.01
CA ALA A 156 9.33 15.01 4.61
C ALA A 156 8.10 14.27 5.13
N ALA A 157 7.12 15.03 5.62
CA ALA A 157 5.80 14.52 5.94
C ALA A 157 4.74 15.57 5.64
N PHE A 158 3.56 15.13 5.20
CA PHE A 158 2.41 16.00 4.99
C PHE A 158 1.10 15.26 5.29
N LEU A 159 0.07 16.05 5.59
CA LEU A 159 -1.29 15.58 5.81
C LEU A 159 -2.16 15.93 4.61
N ALA A 160 -3.05 15.02 4.27
CA ALA A 160 -4.13 15.19 3.30
C ALA A 160 -5.39 14.51 3.84
N GLY A 161 -6.52 14.59 3.12
CA GLY A 161 -7.78 13.99 3.57
C GLY A 161 -8.91 15.00 3.65
N GLY A 162 -10.16 14.53 3.64
CA GLY A 162 -11.33 15.39 3.81
C GLY A 162 -11.45 15.95 5.24
N ALA A 163 -10.92 15.25 6.23
CA ALA A 163 -10.98 15.68 7.63
C ALA A 163 -9.97 16.79 8.00
N VAL A 164 -9.06 17.15 7.10
CA VAL A 164 -8.05 18.22 7.30
C VAL A 164 -8.21 19.39 6.32
N ALA A 165 -9.22 19.36 5.44
CA ALA A 165 -9.49 20.36 4.41
C ALA A 165 -10.41 21.49 4.91
#